data_AF-A0A3C1YXU3-F1
#
_entry.id   AF-A0A3C1YXU3-F1
#
_cell.length_a   1.000
_cell.length_b   1.000
_cell.length_c   1.000
_cell.angle_alpha   90.00
_cell.angle_beta   90.00
_cell.angle_gamma   90.00
#
_symmetry.space_group_name_H-M   'P 1'
#
loop_
_entity.id
_entity.type
_entity.pdbx_description
1 polymer ?
#
loop_
_entity_poly.entity_id
_entity_poly.type
_entity_poly.pdbx_seq_one_letter_code
_entity_poly.pdbx_strand_id
1 'polypeptide(L)'
;MATTFSEAARATRKKKEIKLVGVDMYIVTEQGIPTFPDGEFGPFKCEFISNRGTKVWPGFVSPDLMMVNWYRCRFMSTRDVNDSDVDTFLSVLTKKGWWWSAAQKLWTHDGEAAYSKAY
;
A
#
# COMPACT_ATOMS: atom_id res chain seq x y z
N MET A 1 22.97 -14.63 6.34
CA MET A 1 22.50 -15.87 7.00
C MET A 1 21.55 -16.58 6.06
N ALA A 2 21.53 -17.92 6.06
CA ALA A 2 20.52 -18.68 5.31
C ALA A 2 19.18 -18.62 6.05
N THR A 3 18.07 -18.53 5.32
CA THR A 3 16.73 -18.57 5.93
C THR A 3 16.47 -19.96 6.46
N THR A 4 16.12 -20.08 7.75
CA THR A 4 15.82 -21.35 8.41
C THR A 4 14.32 -21.48 8.69
N PHE A 5 13.74 -22.64 8.39
CA PHE A 5 12.31 -22.95 8.60
C PHE A 5 12.16 -24.30 9.32
N SER A 6 11.08 -24.47 10.09
CA SER A 6 10.70 -25.77 10.65
C SER A 6 9.89 -26.61 9.65
N GLU A 7 9.95 -27.93 9.76
CA GLU A 7 9.25 -28.84 8.83
C GLU A 7 7.83 -29.23 9.26
N ALA A 8 7.43 -28.91 10.50
CA ALA A 8 6.20 -29.43 11.12
C ALA A 8 4.88 -28.94 10.50
N ALA A 9 4.89 -27.87 9.70
CA ALA A 9 3.67 -27.24 9.17
C ALA A 9 3.88 -26.62 7.76
N ARG A 10 4.28 -27.46 6.79
CA ARG A 10 4.40 -27.02 5.38
C ARG A 10 3.01 -26.79 4.77
N ALA A 11 2.89 -25.72 3.98
CA ALA A 11 1.66 -25.43 3.25
C ALA A 11 1.38 -26.53 2.21
N THR A 12 0.18 -27.11 2.26
CA THR A 12 -0.28 -28.18 1.34
C THR A 12 -1.18 -27.68 0.22
N ARG A 13 -1.48 -26.37 0.19
CA ARG A 13 -2.37 -25.76 -0.81
C ARG A 13 -1.77 -25.82 -2.22
N LYS A 14 -2.64 -25.89 -3.23
CA LYS A 14 -2.24 -25.77 -4.65
C LYS A 14 -1.48 -24.46 -4.87
N LYS A 15 -0.35 -24.54 -5.59
CA LYS A 15 0.44 -23.37 -5.96
C LYS A 15 -0.42 -22.48 -6.86
N LYS A 16 -0.59 -21.23 -6.45
CA LYS A 16 -1.19 -20.15 -7.23
C LYS A 16 -0.10 -19.27 -7.80
N GLU A 17 -0.39 -18.58 -8.90
CA GLU A 17 0.43 -17.46 -9.34
C GLU A 17 0.18 -16.29 -8.38
N ILE A 18 1.19 -15.91 -7.59
CA ILE A 18 1.10 -14.82 -6.63
C ILE A 18 2.00 -13.69 -7.11
N LYS A 19 1.42 -12.51 -7.33
CA LYS A 19 2.17 -11.31 -7.75
C LYS A 19 1.97 -10.16 -6.78
N LEU A 20 3.06 -9.48 -6.48
CA LEU A 20 3.04 -8.20 -5.78
C LEU A 20 2.61 -7.12 -6.77
N VAL A 21 1.57 -6.37 -6.44
CA VAL A 21 0.97 -5.37 -7.35
C VAL A 21 0.85 -3.97 -6.73
N GLY A 22 1.29 -3.79 -5.49
CA GLY A 22 1.19 -2.50 -4.82
C GLY A 22 1.44 -2.56 -3.33
N VAL A 23 1.20 -1.42 -2.68
CA VAL A 23 1.31 -1.25 -1.22
C VAL A 23 0.27 -0.24 -0.74
N ASP A 24 -0.46 -0.59 0.31
CA ASP A 24 -1.24 0.34 1.11
C ASP A 24 -0.36 0.93 2.20
N MET A 25 -0.23 2.25 2.21
CA MET A 25 0.50 2.99 3.23
C MET A 25 -0.45 3.67 4.21
N TYR A 26 -0.18 3.52 5.49
CA TYR A 26 -0.94 4.16 6.56
C TYR A 26 -0.17 5.38 7.06
N ILE A 27 -0.51 6.54 6.52
CA ILE A 27 0.15 7.82 6.78
C ILE A 27 -0.56 8.57 7.89
N VAL A 28 0.21 9.14 8.81
CA VAL A 28 -0.27 9.91 9.95
C VAL A 28 0.11 11.36 9.76
N THR A 29 -0.87 12.25 9.65
CA THR A 29 -0.62 13.69 9.47
C THR A 29 -1.81 14.54 9.91
N GLU A 30 -1.51 15.68 10.55
CA GLU A 30 -2.48 16.72 10.92
C GLU A 30 -2.66 17.77 9.81
N GLN A 31 -1.87 17.68 8.73
CA GLN A 31 -1.82 18.70 7.68
C GLN A 31 -2.92 18.54 6.61
N GLY A 32 -3.77 17.51 6.74
CA GLY A 32 -4.84 17.19 5.80
C GLY A 32 -4.50 16.00 4.89
N ILE A 33 -5.25 15.89 3.78
CA ILE A 33 -5.13 14.76 2.84
C ILE A 33 -3.73 14.76 2.20
N PRO A 34 -2.94 13.68 2.34
CA PRO A 34 -1.62 13.59 1.72
C PRO A 34 -1.68 13.73 0.20
N THR A 35 -0.59 14.22 -0.40
CA THR A 35 -0.43 14.26 -1.86
C THR A 35 0.88 13.60 -2.25
N PHE A 36 0.85 12.86 -3.36
CA PHE A 36 2.00 12.10 -3.86
C PHE A 36 2.14 12.33 -5.36
N PRO A 37 3.07 13.19 -5.79
CA PRO A 37 3.32 13.41 -7.21
C PRO A 37 3.80 12.13 -7.91
N ASP A 38 3.35 11.93 -9.15
CA ASP A 38 3.79 10.81 -9.98
C ASP A 38 5.32 10.85 -10.18
N GLY A 39 5.95 9.67 -10.18
CA GLY A 39 7.39 9.52 -10.42
C GLY A 39 8.28 9.71 -9.19
N GLU A 40 7.77 10.20 -8.06
CA GLU A 40 8.57 10.36 -6.84
C GLU A 40 8.86 9.04 -6.11
N PHE A 41 8.05 8.02 -6.36
CA PHE A 41 8.02 6.77 -5.60
C PHE A 41 8.37 5.55 -6.47
N GLY A 42 9.24 5.75 -7.46
CA GLY A 42 9.70 4.68 -8.36
C GLY A 42 8.53 4.07 -9.16
N PRO A 43 8.37 2.73 -9.16
CA PRO A 43 7.30 2.08 -9.91
C PRO A 43 5.92 2.20 -9.24
N PHE A 44 5.78 2.95 -8.14
CA PHE A 44 4.53 3.05 -7.39
C PHE A 44 3.83 4.38 -7.63
N LYS A 45 2.54 4.31 -8.02
CA LYS A 45 1.68 5.47 -8.23
C LYS A 45 0.51 5.44 -7.25
N CYS A 46 0.20 6.58 -6.62
CA CYS A 46 -0.95 6.68 -5.74
C CYS A 46 -2.25 6.59 -6.57
N GLU A 47 -3.05 5.56 -6.33
CA GLU A 47 -4.32 5.33 -7.00
C GLU A 47 -5.47 6.07 -6.32
N PHE A 48 -5.52 5.99 -4.98
CA PHE A 48 -6.49 6.72 -4.18
C PHE A 48 -5.98 6.92 -2.75
N ILE A 49 -6.66 7.80 -2.01
CA ILE A 49 -6.51 7.95 -0.56
C ILE A 49 -7.88 7.81 0.10
N SER A 50 -7.91 7.18 1.27
CA SER A 50 -9.12 7.03 2.07
C SER A 50 -8.87 7.36 3.54
N ASN A 51 -9.94 7.73 4.22
CA ASN A 51 -9.98 7.99 5.65
C ASN A 51 -11.11 7.16 6.26
N ARG A 52 -10.82 6.35 7.29
CA ARG A 52 -11.80 5.43 7.92
C ARG A 52 -12.56 4.54 6.92
N GLY A 53 -11.92 4.18 5.81
CA GLY A 53 -12.50 3.33 4.77
C GLY A 53 -13.17 4.09 3.61
N THR A 54 -13.53 5.35 3.80
CA THR A 54 -14.16 6.21 2.79
C THR A 54 -13.12 6.84 1.89
N LYS A 55 -13.26 6.74 0.57
CA LYS A 55 -12.38 7.42 -0.38
C LYS A 55 -12.49 8.95 -0.24
N VAL A 56 -11.35 9.62 -0.06
CA VAL A 56 -11.25 11.09 0.07
C VAL A 56 -10.40 11.73 -1.02
N TRP A 57 -9.69 10.93 -1.81
CA TRP A 57 -9.03 11.38 -3.04
C TRP A 57 -8.91 10.21 -4.02
N PRO A 58 -9.03 10.43 -5.34
CA PRO A 58 -9.41 11.69 -5.99
C PRO A 58 -10.91 11.99 -5.85
N GLY A 59 -11.27 13.26 -5.97
CA GLY A 59 -12.66 13.73 -6.02
C GLY A 59 -13.03 14.66 -4.87
N PHE A 60 -14.34 14.82 -4.67
CA PHE A 60 -14.92 15.67 -3.65
C PHE A 60 -14.99 14.96 -2.30
N VAL A 61 -14.63 15.68 -1.24
CA VAL A 61 -14.81 15.26 0.15
C VAL A 61 -15.91 16.10 0.75
N SER A 62 -16.96 15.45 1.26
CA SER A 62 -18.04 16.17 1.95
C SER A 62 -17.47 16.92 3.16
N PRO A 63 -17.80 18.21 3.35
CA PRO A 63 -17.43 18.97 4.54
C PRO A 63 -17.92 18.32 5.85
N ASP A 64 -19.01 17.55 5.78
CA ASP A 64 -19.61 16.88 6.94
C ASP A 64 -18.92 15.55 7.29
N LEU A 65 -17.94 15.10 6.47
CA LEU A 65 -17.22 13.86 6.74
C LEU A 65 -16.28 14.06 7.93
N MET A 66 -16.50 13.31 9.01
CA MET A 66 -15.58 13.28 10.14
C MET A 66 -14.25 12.63 9.73
N MET A 67 -13.21 13.45 9.59
CA MET A 67 -11.85 13.04 9.26
C MET A 67 -11.04 12.74 10.52
N VAL A 68 -10.14 11.76 10.43
CA VAL A 68 -9.05 11.56 11.41
C VAL A 68 -7.70 11.79 10.75
N ASN A 69 -6.64 11.91 11.54
CA ASN A 69 -5.26 12.10 11.04
C ASN A 69 -4.62 10.83 10.42
N TRP A 70 -5.38 9.73 10.30
CA TRP A 70 -4.92 8.44 9.79
C TRP A 70 -5.48 8.15 8.39
N TYR A 71 -4.59 8.13 7.40
CA TYR A 71 -4.95 7.94 6.00
C TYR A 71 -4.42 6.62 5.47
N ARG A 72 -5.23 5.89 4.71
CA ARG A 72 -4.76 4.80 3.86
C ARG A 72 -4.55 5.34 2.45
N CYS A 73 -3.30 5.35 2.00
CA CYS A 73 -2.87 5.77 0.67
C CYS A 73 -2.52 4.52 -0.13
N ARG A 74 -3.30 4.20 -1.18
CA ARG A 74 -3.05 3.04 -2.01
C ARG A 74 -2.09 3.39 -3.12
N PHE A 75 -0.99 2.65 -3.21
CA PHE A 75 -0.04 2.74 -4.31
C PHE A 75 -0.08 1.46 -5.14
N MET A 76 -0.32 1.60 -6.45
CA MET A 76 -0.30 0.50 -7.40
C MET A 76 1.01 0.52 -8.19
N SER A 77 1.54 -0.66 -8.49
CA SER A 77 2.75 -0.79 -9.30
C SER A 77 2.45 -0.55 -10.78
N THR A 78 3.30 0.22 -11.45
CA THR A 78 3.20 0.52 -12.88
C THR A 78 3.92 -0.50 -13.77
N ARG A 79 4.68 -1.41 -13.16
CA ARG A 79 5.35 -2.56 -13.77
C ARG A 79 5.37 -3.73 -12.78
N ASP A 80 5.89 -4.86 -13.20
CA ASP A 80 6.22 -5.95 -12.27
C ASP A 80 7.24 -5.46 -11.24
N VAL A 81 6.95 -5.74 -9.96
CA VAL A 81 7.75 -5.33 -8.81
C VAL A 81 8.04 -6.50 -7.89
N ASN A 82 9.08 -6.37 -7.07
CA ASN A 82 9.45 -7.34 -6.06
C ASN A 82 9.60 -6.69 -4.67
N ASP A 83 10.01 -7.46 -3.67
CA ASP A 83 10.14 -6.99 -2.30
C ASP A 83 11.14 -5.82 -2.15
N SER A 84 12.23 -5.81 -2.92
CA SER A 84 13.23 -4.74 -2.86
C SER A 84 12.75 -3.41 -3.44
N ASP A 85 11.79 -3.44 -4.38
CA ASP A 85 11.11 -2.23 -4.85
C ASP A 85 10.30 -1.60 -3.69
N VAL A 86 9.64 -2.43 -2.87
CA VAL A 86 8.89 -1.96 -1.68
C VAL A 86 9.83 -1.40 -0.62
N ASP A 87 10.95 -2.06 -0.36
CA ASP A 87 11.94 -1.55 0.60
C ASP A 87 12.47 -0.17 0.17
N THR A 88 12.75 -0.01 -1.13
CA THR A 88 13.17 1.28 -1.71
C THR A 88 12.08 2.33 -1.56
N PHE A 89 10.83 1.97 -1.86
CA PHE A 89 9.67 2.85 -1.68
C PHE A 89 9.54 3.34 -0.22
N LEU A 90 9.62 2.44 0.76
CA LEU A 90 9.55 2.79 2.19
C LEU A 90 10.71 3.67 2.63
N SER A 91 11.91 3.42 2.11
CA SER A 91 13.09 4.26 2.37
C SER A 91 12.88 5.69 1.83
N VAL A 92 12.40 5.83 0.60
CA VAL A 92 12.12 7.13 -0.02
C VAL A 92 11.03 7.87 0.76
N LEU A 93 9.95 7.20 1.12
CA LEU A 93 8.84 7.78 1.87
C LEU A 93 9.30 8.30 3.24
N THR A 94 10.10 7.52 3.96
CA THR A 94 10.68 7.92 5.25
C THR A 94 11.67 9.08 5.09
N LYS A 95 12.54 9.06 4.08
CA LYS A 95 13.50 10.16 3.79
C LYS A 95 12.82 11.48 3.46
N LYS A 96 11.62 11.44 2.87
CA LYS A 96 10.79 12.63 2.62
C LYS A 96 10.11 13.18 3.87
N GLY A 97 10.26 12.54 5.03
CA GLY A 97 9.73 13.01 6.31
C GLY A 97 8.30 12.56 6.60
N TRP A 98 7.74 11.62 5.83
CA TRP A 98 6.41 11.09 6.12
C TRP A 98 6.44 10.22 7.39
N TRP A 99 5.51 10.50 8.31
CA TRP A 99 5.23 9.61 9.43
C TRP A 99 4.18 8.58 9.02
N TRP A 100 4.53 7.30 9.18
CA TRP A 100 3.66 6.18 8.79
C TRP A 100 3.66 5.10 9.86
N SER A 101 2.52 4.41 9.99
CA SER A 101 2.32 3.40 11.03
C SER A 101 2.43 1.98 10.51
N ALA A 102 2.08 1.76 9.24
CA ALA A 102 2.06 0.45 8.63
C ALA A 102 2.20 0.55 7.10
N ALA A 103 2.71 -0.54 6.53
CA ALA A 103 2.74 -0.80 5.11
C ALA A 103 2.15 -2.20 4.87
N GLN A 104 1.17 -2.30 3.97
CA GLN A 104 0.54 -3.57 3.62
C GLN A 104 0.74 -3.84 2.13
N LYS A 105 1.49 -4.89 1.80
CA LYS A 105 1.66 -5.34 0.41
C LYS A 105 0.33 -5.79 -0.18
N LEU A 106 0.10 -5.43 -1.43
CA LEU A 106 -1.08 -5.80 -2.21
C LEU A 106 -0.71 -6.90 -3.18
N TRP A 107 -1.49 -7.97 -3.18
CA TRP A 107 -1.21 -9.17 -3.95
C TRP A 107 -2.36 -9.50 -4.89
N THR A 108 -2.03 -10.15 -6.02
CA THR A 108 -3.00 -10.92 -6.79
C THR A 108 -2.75 -12.41 -6.61
N HIS A 109 -3.82 -13.20 -6.67
CA HIS A 109 -3.80 -14.65 -6.70
C HIS A 109 -4.46 -15.12 -8.00
N ASP A 110 -3.70 -15.73 -8.90
CA ASP A 110 -4.17 -16.14 -10.23
C ASP A 110 -4.82 -14.97 -11.01
N GLY A 111 -4.26 -13.77 -10.87
CA GLY A 111 -4.76 -12.54 -11.49
C GLY A 111 -5.89 -11.84 -10.73
N GLU A 112 -6.51 -12.49 -9.75
CA GLU A 112 -7.57 -11.89 -8.93
C GLU A 112 -6.99 -11.08 -7.77
N ALA A 113 -7.55 -9.90 -7.50
CA ALA A 113 -7.14 -9.06 -6.38
C ALA A 113 -7.37 -9.78 -5.04
N ALA A 114 -6.30 -9.98 -4.26
CA ALA A 114 -6.37 -10.52 -2.90
C ALA A 114 -6.48 -9.39 -1.86
N TYR A 115 -7.11 -8.28 -2.22
CA TYR A 115 -7.30 -7.09 -1.40
C TYR A 115 -8.63 -6.42 -1.73
N SER A 116 -9.22 -5.72 -0.75
CA SER A 116 -10.49 -5.02 -0.92
C SER A 116 -10.31 -3.65 -1.58
N LYS A 117 -11.38 -3.14 -2.20
CA LYS A 117 -11.47 -1.74 -2.65
C LYS A 117 -11.85 -0.83 -1.47
N ALA A 118 -11.59 0.46 -1.61
CA ALA A 118 -12.22 1.47 -0.74
C ALA A 118 -13.73 1.45 -0.94
N TYR A 119 -14.50 1.77 0.11
CA TYR A 119 -15.94 2.06 0.00
C TYR A 119 -16.16 3.53 -0.35
#